data_AF-A0A4Q6GMR8-F1
#
_entry.id   AF-A0A4Q6GMR8-F1
#
_cell.length_a   1.000
_cell.length_b   1.000
_cell.length_c   1.000
_cell.angle_alpha   90.00
_cell.angle_beta   90.00
_cell.angle_gamma   90.00
#
_symmetry.space_group_name_H-M   'P 1'
#
loop_
_entity.id
_entity.type
_entity.pdbx_description
1 polymer ?
#
loop_
_entity_poly.entity_id
_entity_poly.type
_entity_poly.pdbx_seq_one_letter_code
_entity_poly.pdbx_strand_id
1 'polypeptide(L)' 'HRGQRLNTLYRENIAEAEILEALDPLFERYAGERQAGEGFGDFLHRSGVVALPPYPTHRQIPLELHA' A
#
# COMPACT_ATOMS: atom_id res chain seq x y z
N HIS A 1 4.54 1.76 12.39
CA HIS A 1 4.11 2.62 11.26
C HIS A 1 2.78 3.26 11.64
N ARG A 2 2.74 4.58 11.84
CA ARG A 2 1.47 5.29 12.08
C ARG A 2 0.74 5.28 10.74
N GLY A 3 -0.47 4.70 10.68
CA GLY A 3 -1.29 4.57 9.47
C GLY A 3 -1.65 5.93 8.88
N GLN A 4 -0.71 6.53 8.15
CA GLN A 4 -0.82 7.86 7.59
C GLN A 4 -1.34 7.83 6.14
N ARG A 5 -1.44 6.66 5.50
CA ARG A 5 -1.86 6.50 4.11
C ARG A 5 -3.07 5.59 4.04
N LEU A 6 -4.15 6.06 3.42
CA LEU A 6 -5.30 5.22 3.08
C LEU A 6 -4.91 4.17 2.02
N ASN A 7 -5.55 3.01 2.06
CA ASN A 7 -5.37 1.97 1.05
C ASN A 7 -5.91 2.44 -0.32
N THR A 8 -5.45 1.78 -1.38
CA THR A 8 -5.92 2.03 -2.75
C THR A 8 -6.45 0.73 -3.32
N LEU A 9 -7.59 0.81 -4.02
CA LEU A 9 -8.17 -0.35 -4.66
C LEU A 9 -7.26 -0.82 -5.81
N TYR A 10 -6.80 -2.07 -5.74
CA TYR A 10 -5.96 -2.68 -6.75
C TYR A 10 -6.75 -3.65 -7.65
N ARG A 11 -7.58 -4.48 -7.02
CA ARG A 11 -8.53 -5.39 -7.67
C ARG A 11 -9.78 -5.46 -6.80
N GLU A 12 -10.93 -5.69 -7.43
CA GLU A 12 -12.22 -5.82 -6.76
C GLU A 12 -12.93 -7.11 -7.20
N ASN A 13 -13.79 -7.62 -6.32
CA ASN A 13 -14.64 -8.79 -6.62
C ASN A 13 -13.85 -10.03 -7.10
N ILE A 14 -12.75 -10.36 -6.40
CA ILE A 14 -11.91 -11.52 -6.68
C ILE A 14 -11.98 -12.55 -5.54
N ALA A 15 -11.81 -13.82 -5.89
CA ALA A 15 -11.75 -14.93 -4.95
C ALA A 15 -10.37 -15.04 -4.28
N GLU A 16 -10.28 -15.85 -3.22
CA GLU A 16 -9.04 -16.03 -2.46
C GLU A 16 -7.87 -16.51 -3.32
N ALA A 17 -8.10 -17.47 -4.22
CA ALA A 17 -7.05 -17.96 -5.12
C ALA A 17 -6.47 -16.84 -6.00
N GLU A 18 -7.32 -15.96 -6.52
CA GLU A 18 -6.91 -14.82 -7.35
C GLU A 18 -6.17 -13.75 -6.52
N ILE A 19 -6.48 -13.63 -5.23
CA ILE A 19 -5.71 -12.78 -4.31
C ILE A 19 -4.29 -13.32 -4.16
N LEU A 20 -4.13 -14.63 -3.94
CA LEU A 20 -2.83 -15.26 -3.79
C LEU A 20 -2.01 -15.15 -5.09
N GLU A 21 -2.61 -15.47 -6.23
CA GLU A 21 -1.98 -15.33 -7.55
C GLU A 21 -1.53 -13.88 -7.84
N ALA A 22 -2.30 -12.89 -7.39
CA ALA A 22 -1.93 -11.49 -7.54
C ALA A 22 -0.80 -11.07 -6.58
N LEU A 23 -0.74 -11.63 -5.37
CA LEU A 23 0.24 -11.26 -4.34
C LEU A 23 1.59 -11.95 -4.51
N ASP A 24 1.62 -13.20 -4.95
CA ASP A 24 2.84 -14.00 -5.12
C ASP A 24 3.95 -13.29 -5.89
N PRO A 25 3.73 -12.80 -7.14
CA PRO A 25 4.77 -12.11 -7.88
C PRO A 25 5.13 -10.74 -7.26
N LEU A 26 4.22 -10.13 -6.50
CA LEU A 26 4.50 -8.85 -5.83
C LEU A 26 5.43 -9.04 -4.63
N PHE A 27 5.26 -10.13 -3.88
CA PHE A 27 6.15 -10.46 -2.78
C PHE A 27 7.52 -10.90 -3.25
N GLU A 28 7.60 -11.67 -4.35
CA GLU A 28 8.88 -12.04 -4.97
C GLU A 28 9.68 -10.79 -5.35
N ARG A 29 9.05 -9.86 -6.07
CA ARG A 29 9.68 -8.58 -6.44
C ARG A 29 10.05 -7.74 -5.22
N TYR A 30 9.17 -7.65 -4.23
CA TYR A 30 9.48 -6.92 -3.00
C TYR A 30 10.69 -7.51 -2.27
N ALA A 31 10.83 -8.82 -2.21
CA ALA A 31 11.96 -9.47 -1.56
C ALA A 31 13.29 -9.13 -2.25
N GLY A 32 13.31 -9.03 -3.58
CA GLY A 32 14.52 -8.74 -4.37
C GLY A 32 14.82 -7.25 -4.60
N GLU A 33 13.80 -6.40 -4.64
CA GLU A 33 13.92 -5.00 -5.10
C GLU A 33 13.72 -3.96 -3.98
N ARG A 34 13.34 -4.37 -2.76
CA ARG A 34 13.09 -3.42 -1.66
C ARG A 34 14.37 -2.69 -1.24
N GLN A 35 14.20 -1.44 -0.83
CA GLN A 35 15.25 -0.67 -0.18
C GLN A 35 15.33 -1.00 1.33
N ALA A 36 16.45 -0.66 1.96
CA ALA A 36 16.62 -0.87 3.40
C ALA A 36 15.59 -0.04 4.19
N GLY A 37 14.82 -0.73 5.05
CA GLY A 37 13.75 -0.11 5.84
C GLY A 37 12.47 0.22 5.07
N GLU A 38 12.40 -0.11 3.77
CA GLU A 38 11.19 0.08 2.97
C GLU A 38 10.11 -0.93 3.36
N GLY A 39 8.88 -0.46 3.57
CA GLY A 39 7.71 -1.30 3.76
C GLY A 39 7.03 -1.64 2.44
N PHE A 40 6.28 -2.75 2.40
CA PHE A 40 5.64 -3.26 1.18
C PHE A 40 4.76 -2.22 0.46
N GLY A 41 3.95 -1.45 1.20
CA GLY A 41 3.12 -0.41 0.59
C GLY A 41 3.93 0.72 -0.07
N ASP A 42 5.08 1.08 0.48
CA ASP A 42 5.97 2.11 -0.09
C ASP A 42 6.67 1.57 -1.34
N PHE A 43 7.10 0.31 -1.29
CA PHE A 43 7.59 -0.41 -2.46
C PHE A 43 6.57 -0.43 -3.59
N LEU A 44 5.31 -0.78 -3.33
CA LEU A 44 4.26 -0.83 -4.35
C LEU A 44 4.04 0.54 -5.02
N HIS A 45 4.16 1.62 -4.25
CA HIS A 45 4.05 2.96 -4.79
C HIS A 45 5.29 3.36 -5.60
N ARG A 46 6.50 3.18 -5.04
CA ARG A 46 7.77 3.49 -5.69
C ARG A 46 7.98 2.72 -6.99
N SER A 47 7.62 1.43 -7.00
CA SER A 47 7.73 0.55 -8.17
C SER A 47 6.66 0.79 -9.23
N GLY A 48 5.70 1.69 -8.97
CA GLY A 48 4.62 2.02 -9.91
C GLY A 48 3.53 0.95 -10.04
N VAL A 49 3.51 -0.07 -9.17
CA VAL A 49 2.46 -1.11 -9.16
C VAL A 49 1.12 -0.53 -8.71
N VAL A 50 1.14 0.38 -7.74
CA VAL A 50 -0.05 1.09 -7.24
C VAL A 50 0.16 2.60 -7.33
N ALA A 51 -0.71 3.26 -8.09
CA ALA A 51 -0.77 4.72 -8.14
C ALA A 51 -1.39 5.28 -6.85
N LEU A 52 -0.89 6.42 -6.37
CA LEU A 52 -1.63 7.17 -5.36
C LEU A 52 -2.91 7.73 -5.98
N PRO A 53 -4.04 7.68 -5.26
CA PRO A 53 -5.25 8.31 -5.73
C PRO A 53 -5.06 9.85 -5.81
N PRO A 54 -5.88 10.53 -6.62
CA PRO A 54 -5.75 11.98 -6.85
C PRO A 54 -6.11 12.85 -5.63
N TYR A 55 -6.65 12.23 -4.57
CA TYR A 55 -6.95 12.89 -3.31
C TYR A 55 -5.83 12.64 -2.27
N PRO A 56 -5.60 13.59 -1.34
CA PRO A 56 -4.57 13.43 -0.33
C PRO A 56 -4.86 12.21 0.55
N THR A 57 -4.00 11.20 0.45
CA THR A 57 -4.07 9.99 1.28
C THR A 57 -3.45 10.19 2.66
N HIS A 58 -2.66 11.25 2.81
CA HIS A 58 -2.06 11.71 4.06
C HIS A 58 -2.85 12.90 4.63
N ARG A 59 -4.06 12.65 5.10
CA ARG A 59 -4.76 13.65 5.92
C ARG A 59 -4.22 13.53 7.34
N GLN A 60 -3.35 14.47 7.74
CA GLN A 60 -3.14 14.70 9.17
C GLN A 60 -4.47 15.18 9.72
N ILE A 61 -5.28 14.28 10.28
CA ILE A 61 -6.41 14.69 11.12
C ILE A 61 -5.75 15.32 12.35
N PRO A 62 -5.93 16.63 12.61
CA PRO A 62 -5.52 17.20 13.88
C PRO A 62 -6.26 16.39 14.95
N LEU A 63 -5.51 15.64 15.76
CA LEU A 63 -6.04 15.07 16.99
C LEU A 63 -6.22 16.25 17.94
N GLU A 64 -7.22 17.12 17.70
CA GLU A 64 -7.71 17.99 18.74
C GLU A 64 -8.39 17.08 19.76
N LEU A 65 -7.58 16.73 20.77
CA LEU A 65 -8.03 16.09 21.98
C LEU A 65 -8.94 17.12 22.67
N HIS A 66 -10.24 17.06 22.42
CA HIS A 66 -11.21 17.72 23.29
C HIS A 66 -11.14 16.99 24.64
N ALA A 67 -10.28 17.51 25.51
CA ALA A 67 -10.28 17.25 26.94
C ALA A 67 -11.32 18.14 27.63
#